data_AF-A0A1M6VPQ9-F1
#
_entry.id   AF-A0A1M6VPQ9-F1
#
_cell.length_a   1.000
_cell.length_b   1.000
_cell.length_c   1.000
_cell.angle_alpha   90.00
_cell.angle_beta   90.00
_cell.angle_gamma   90.00
#
_symmetry.space_group_name_H-M   'P 1'
#
loop_
_entity.id
_entity.type
_entity.pdbx_description
1 polymer ?
#
loop_
_entity_poly.entity_id
_entity_poly.type
_entity_poly.pdbx_seq_one_letter_code
_entity_poly.pdbx_strand_id
1 'polypeptide(L)' 'MARKDEIFTSFLKHDIIKNDYDLDYEDLPKTVREGLNSEYPIIKTLALIVENTEGVNPNTDKATYLQITQFLNMTTDDY' A
#
# COMPACT_ATOMS: atom_id res chain seq x y z
N MET A 1 5.21 10.38 13.22
CA MET A 1 4.90 9.13 12.50
C MET A 1 4.33 8.16 13.51
N ALA A 2 3.28 7.45 13.13
CA ALA A 2 2.76 6.33 13.90
C ALA A 2 3.56 5.06 13.60
N ARG A 3 3.49 4.05 14.49
CA ARG A 3 4.13 2.73 14.26
C ARG A 3 3.78 2.13 12.89
N LYS A 4 2.53 2.30 12.45
CA LYS A 4 2.09 1.85 11.13
C LYS A 4 2.83 2.54 9.97
N ASP A 5 3.19 3.81 10.12
CA ASP A 5 3.96 4.55 9.10
C ASP A 5 5.39 4.00 9.02
N GLU A 6 5.98 3.63 10.14
CA GLU A 6 7.32 3.03 10.19
C GLU A 6 7.33 1.65 9.51
N ILE A 7 6.33 0.82 9.79
CA ILE A 7 6.13 -0.49 9.16
C ILE A 7 5.94 -0.31 7.64
N PHE A 8 5.04 0.57 7.22
CA PHE A 8 4.82 0.88 5.82
C PHE A 8 6.10 1.31 5.11
N THR A 9 6.84 2.27 5.68
CA THR A 9 8.09 2.77 5.11
C THR A 9 9.15 1.67 5.01
N SER A 10 9.13 0.66 5.91
CA SER A 10 10.06 -0.47 5.82
C SER A 10 9.81 -1.34 4.59
N PHE A 11 8.55 -1.53 4.18
CA PHE A 11 8.21 -2.26 2.95
C PHE A 11 8.63 -1.49 1.69
N LEU A 12 8.49 -0.16 1.71
CA LEU A 12 8.86 0.70 0.59
C LEU A 12 10.36 0.73 0.30
N LYS A 13 11.20 0.37 1.29
CA LYS A 13 12.65 0.27 1.11
C LYS A 13 13.10 -0.99 0.36
N HIS A 14 12.19 -1.93 0.11
CA HIS A 14 12.53 -3.19 -0.53
C HIS A 14 12.91 -2.98 -2.00
N ASP A 15 13.96 -3.67 -2.46
CA ASP A 15 14.53 -3.48 -3.80
C ASP A 15 13.53 -3.72 -4.95
N ILE A 16 12.53 -4.59 -4.74
CA ILE A 16 11.43 -4.83 -5.70
C ILE A 16 10.70 -3.53 -6.07
N ILE A 17 10.47 -2.63 -5.11
CA ILE A 17 9.77 -1.36 -5.35
C ILE A 17 10.56 -0.47 -6.31
N LYS A 18 11.89 -0.48 -6.19
CA LYS A 18 12.75 0.29 -7.08
C LYS A 18 12.95 -0.42 -8.42
N ASN A 19 13.28 -1.71 -8.40
CA ASN A 19 13.75 -2.42 -9.58
C ASN A 19 12.62 -2.80 -10.53
N ASP A 20 11.46 -3.21 -10.00
CA ASP A 20 10.37 -3.75 -10.81
C ASP A 20 9.29 -2.70 -11.11
N TYR A 21 9.20 -1.65 -10.28
CA TYR A 21 8.20 -0.58 -10.43
C TYR A 21 8.80 0.78 -10.80
N ASP A 22 10.14 0.89 -10.94
CA ASP A 22 10.86 2.11 -11.34
C ASP A 22 10.50 3.34 -10.46
N LEU A 23 10.31 3.11 -9.16
CA LEU A 23 9.98 4.16 -8.19
C LEU A 23 11.22 4.65 -7.46
N ASP A 24 11.53 5.93 -7.62
CA ASP A 24 12.60 6.58 -6.88
C ASP A 24 12.19 6.83 -5.43
N TYR A 25 13.14 6.66 -4.50
CA TYR A 25 12.91 6.79 -3.06
C TYR A 25 12.39 8.17 -2.62
N GLU A 26 12.63 9.21 -3.43
CA GLU A 26 12.20 10.58 -3.16
C GLU A 26 10.70 10.77 -3.41
N ASP A 27 10.12 9.98 -4.31
CA ASP A 27 8.70 10.00 -4.68
C ASP A 27 7.86 9.06 -3.82
N LEU A 28 8.50 8.26 -2.96
CA LEU A 28 7.81 7.32 -2.09
C LEU A 28 7.11 8.05 -0.92
N PRO A 29 5.85 7.68 -0.63
CA PRO A 29 5.12 8.27 0.48
C PRO A 29 5.78 7.92 1.83
N LYS A 30 5.69 8.84 2.78
CA LYS A 30 6.30 8.70 4.12
C LYS A 30 5.29 8.27 5.18
N THR A 31 4.01 8.30 4.84
CA THR A 31 2.91 7.92 5.73
C THR A 31 1.94 6.98 5.04
N VAL A 32 1.26 6.14 5.81
CA VAL A 32 0.19 5.27 5.30
C VAL A 32 -0.89 6.10 4.61
N ARG A 33 -1.20 7.29 5.15
CA ARG A 33 -2.18 8.21 4.57
C ARG A 33 -1.79 8.69 3.17
N GLU A 34 -0.52 9.01 2.96
CA GLU A 34 -0.02 9.36 1.62
C GLU A 34 -0.05 8.15 0.70
N GLY A 35 0.35 6.96 1.19
CA GLY A 35 0.30 5.71 0.45
C GLY A 35 -1.11 5.35 -0.03
N LEU A 36 -2.14 5.55 0.79
CA LEU A 36 -3.55 5.32 0.40
C LEU A 36 -4.03 6.23 -0.74
N ASN A 37 -3.41 7.39 -0.90
CA ASN A 37 -3.68 8.34 -1.97
C ASN A 37 -2.69 8.22 -3.14
N SER A 38 -1.80 7.23 -3.13
CA SER A 38 -0.83 7.02 -4.20
C SER A 38 -1.52 6.60 -5.49
N GLU A 39 -1.02 7.12 -6.62
CA GLU A 39 -1.43 6.70 -7.97
C GLU A 39 -0.87 5.33 -8.33
N TYR A 40 0.21 4.90 -7.66
CA TYR A 40 0.84 3.60 -7.91
C TYR A 40 0.08 2.48 -7.19
N PRO A 41 -0.49 1.50 -7.92
CA PRO A 41 -1.31 0.46 -7.31
C PRO A 41 -0.57 -0.37 -6.26
N ILE A 42 0.72 -0.63 -6.44
CA ILE A 42 1.54 -1.37 -5.48
C ILE A 42 1.68 -0.62 -4.15
N ILE A 43 1.94 0.68 -4.20
CA ILE A 43 2.12 1.54 -3.04
C ILE A 43 0.80 1.65 -2.26
N LYS A 44 -0.31 1.86 -2.98
CA LYS A 44 -1.64 1.91 -2.39
C LYS A 44 -2.06 0.57 -1.77
N THR A 45 -1.69 -0.54 -2.40
CA THR A 45 -1.94 -1.89 -1.86
C THR A 45 -1.18 -2.12 -0.56
N LEU A 46 0.10 -1.77 -0.49
CA LEU A 46 0.89 -1.87 0.73
C LEU A 46 0.31 -1.00 1.85
N ALA A 47 -0.12 0.22 1.52
CA ALA A 47 -0.77 1.11 2.48
C ALA A 47 -2.10 0.53 3.00
N LEU A 48 -2.91 -0.08 2.13
CA LEU A 48 -4.15 -0.77 2.50
C LEU A 48 -3.90 -1.97 3.43
N ILE A 49 -2.86 -2.76 3.17
CA ILE A 49 -2.48 -3.87 4.06
C ILE A 49 -2.15 -3.32 5.44
N VAL A 50 -1.23 -2.36 5.52
CA VAL A 50 -0.76 -1.82 6.79
C VAL A 50 -1.87 -1.11 7.56
N GLU A 51 -2.75 -0.36 6.89
CA GLU A 51 -3.91 0.28 7.53
C GLU A 51 -4.86 -0.76 8.13
N ASN A 52 -5.09 -1.86 7.42
CA ASN A 52 -6.02 -2.89 7.84
C ASN A 52 -5.44 -3.87 8.86
N THR A 53 -4.12 -3.96 9.03
CA THR A 53 -3.49 -4.85 10.01
C THR A 53 -2.99 -4.13 11.27
N GLU A 54 -2.45 -2.91 11.11
CA GLU A 54 -1.83 -2.13 12.19
C GLU A 54 -2.64 -0.88 12.56
N GLY A 55 -3.81 -0.69 11.93
CA GLY A 55 -4.74 0.40 12.24
C GLY A 55 -5.46 0.24 13.56
N VAL A 56 -6.27 1.24 13.91
CA VAL A 56 -7.01 1.30 15.19
C VAL A 56 -8.08 0.21 15.28
N ASN A 57 -8.64 -0.21 14.14
CA ASN A 57 -9.61 -1.29 14.03
C ASN A 57 -9.18 -2.23 12.89
N PRO A 58 -8.32 -3.21 13.16
CA PRO A 58 -7.82 -4.10 12.11
C PRO A 58 -8.97 -4.94 11.53
N ASN A 59 -8.95 -5.09 10.22
CA ASN A 59 -9.87 -5.94 9.49
C ASN A 59 -9.38 -7.40 9.51
N THR A 60 -10.30 -8.34 9.28
CA THR A 60 -9.90 -9.75 9.08
C THR A 60 -9.11 -9.89 7.78
N ASP A 61 -8.16 -10.83 7.74
CA ASP A 61 -7.36 -11.13 6.54
C ASP A 61 -8.22 -11.33 5.30
N LYS A 62 -9.38 -12.00 5.45
CA LYS A 62 -10.34 -12.22 4.37
C LYS A 62 -10.95 -10.91 3.85
N ALA A 63 -11.31 -9.99 4.74
CA ALA A 63 -11.86 -8.69 4.36
C ALA A 63 -10.80 -7.83 3.67
N THR A 64 -9.57 -7.82 4.20
CA THR A 64 -8.42 -7.12 3.60
C THR A 64 -8.11 -7.66 2.20
N TYR A 65 -8.06 -8.99 2.05
CA TYR A 65 -7.85 -9.63 0.74
C TYR A 65 -8.94 -9.25 -0.26
N LEU A 66 -10.21 -9.26 0.15
CA LEU A 66 -11.32 -8.89 -0.73
C LEU A 66 -11.21 -7.42 -1.18
N GLN A 67 -10.89 -6.51 -0.26
CA GLN A 67 -10.73 -5.09 -0.56
C GLN A 67 -9.59 -4.85 -1.56
N ILE A 68 -8.44 -5.51 -1.37
CA ILE A 68 -7.31 -5.42 -2.30
C ILE A 68 -7.68 -5.99 -3.66
N THR A 69 -8.33 -7.16 -3.68
CA THR A 69 -8.75 -7.81 -4.93
C THR A 69 -9.73 -6.94 -5.70
N GLN A 70 -10.71 -6.33 -5.02
CA GLN A 70 -11.64 -5.38 -5.65
C GLN A 70 -10.90 -4.18 -6.22
N PHE A 71 -10.00 -3.58 -5.44
CA PHE A 71 -9.19 -2.45 -5.89
C PHE A 71 -8.37 -2.78 -7.16
N LEU A 72 -7.66 -3.90 -7.16
CA LEU A 72 -6.81 -4.32 -8.28
C LEU A 72 -7.61 -4.79 -9.50
N ASN A 73 -8.79 -5.38 -9.29
CA ASN A 73 -9.63 -5.83 -10.41
C ASN A 73 -10.39 -4.67 -11.05
N MET A 74 -10.79 -3.64 -10.28
CA MET A 74 -11.44 -2.43 -10.82
C MET A 74 -10.53 -1.66 -11.78
N THR A 75 -9.20 -1.80 -11.69
CA THR A 75 -8.27 -1.23 -12.68
C THR A 75 -8.17 -2.05 -13.98
N THR A 76 -8.89 -3.15 -14.11
CA THR A 76 -8.84 -4.05 -15.29
C THR A 76 -10.03 -3.88 -16.24
N ASP A 77 -11.05 -3.10 -15.86
CA ASP A 77 -12.28 -2.88 -16.65
C ASP A 77 -12.22 -1.62 -17.55
N ASP A 78 -11.03 -1.11 -17.87
CA ASP A 78 -10.83 -0.01 -18.82
C ASP A 78 -10.21 -0.52 -20.14
N TYR A 79 -10.94 -1.33 -20.93
CA TYR A 79 -10.75 -1.51 -22.39
C TYR A 79 -12.03 -1.99 -23.09
#